data_AF-A0A432KJB6-F1
#
_entry.id   AF-A0A432KJB6-F1
#
_cell.length_a   1.000
_cell.length_b   1.000
_cell.length_c   1.000
_cell.angle_alpha   90.00
_cell.angle_beta   90.00
_cell.angle_gamma   90.00
#
_symmetry.space_group_name_H-M   'P 1'
#
loop_
_entity.id
_entity.type
_entity.pdbx_description
1 polymer ?
#
loop_
_entity_poly.entity_id
_entity_poly.type
_entity_poly.pdbx_seq_one_letter_code
_entity_poly.pdbx_strand_id
1 'polypeptide(L)' 'MAAIGGVAAVILYFVAQKFKVIEDPKIDLIDEALPGANCGGCGYAGCRAFAENLVKS' A
#
# COMPACT_ATOMS: atom_id res chain seq x y z
N MET A 1 -15.64 -24.33 11.03
CA MET A 1 -14.59 -23.39 10.59
C MET A 1 -14.86 -22.79 9.20
N ALA A 2 -15.31 -23.57 8.21
CA ALA A 2 -15.48 -23.07 6.83
C ALA A 2 -16.52 -21.94 6.67
N ALA A 3 -17.63 -21.97 7.42
CA ALA A 3 -18.69 -20.96 7.31
C ALA A 3 -18.23 -19.55 7.71
N ILE A 4 -17.51 -19.43 8.83
CA ILE A 4 -16.98 -18.13 9.31
C ILE A 4 -15.93 -17.59 8.35
N GLY A 5 -15.04 -18.45 7.84
CA GLY A 5 -14.04 -18.06 6.85
C GLY A 5 -14.65 -17.58 5.54
N GLY A 6 -15.68 -18.28 5.04
CA GLY A 6 -16.39 -17.88 3.83
C GLY A 6 -17.11 -16.54 3.97
N VAL A 7 -17.81 -16.33 5.10
CA VAL A 7 -18.50 -15.05 5.37
C VAL A 7 -17.49 -13.91 5.49
N ALA A 8 -16.39 -14.10 6.21
CA ALA A 8 -15.34 -13.09 6.34
C ALA A 8 -14.70 -12.75 4.99
N ALA A 9 -14.43 -13.75 4.14
CA ALA A 9 -13.86 -13.53 2.81
C ALA A 9 -14.76 -12.67 1.91
N VAL A 10 -16.08 -12.93 1.91
CA VAL A 10 -17.04 -12.14 1.13
C VAL A 10 -17.08 -10.70 1.62
N ILE A 11 -17.14 -10.49 2.94
CA ILE A 11 -17.16 -9.13 3.54
C ILE A 11 -15.86 -8.38 3.18
N LEU A 12 -14.69 -9.00 3.39
CA LEU A 12 -13.40 -8.38 3.06
C LEU A 12 -13.27 -8.04 1.58
N TYR A 13 -13.77 -8.90 0.68
CA TYR A 13 -13.77 -8.63 -0.76
C TYR A 13 -14.59 -7.39 -1.11
N PHE A 14 -15.82 -7.29 -0.60
CA PHE A 14 -16.67 -6.11 -0.83
C PHE A 14 -16.04 -4.82 -0.29
N VAL A 15 -15.46 -4.87 0.91
CA VAL A 15 -14.78 -3.72 1.53
C VAL A 15 -13.55 -3.33 0.70
N ALA A 16 -12.72 -4.29 0.27
CA ALA A 16 -11.53 -4.02 -0.53
C ALA A 16 -11.86 -3.32 -1.86
N GLN A 17 -12.93 -3.73 -2.55
CA GLN A 17 -13.38 -3.06 -3.78
C GLN A 17 -13.95 -1.67 -3.50
N LYS A 18 -14.73 -1.51 -2.42
CA LYS A 18 -15.38 -0.25 -2.09
C LYS A 18 -14.41 0.85 -1.64
N PHE A 19 -13.33 0.46 -0.96
CA PHE A 19 -12.29 1.34 -0.41
C PHE A 19 -10.97 1.27 -1.18
N LYS A 20 -11.01 0.78 -2.43
CA LYS A 20 -9.83 0.79 -3.30
C LYS A 20 -9.40 2.24 -3.56
N VAL A 21 -8.25 2.63 -3.03
CA VAL A 21 -7.62 3.91 -3.32
C VAL A 21 -6.87 3.79 -4.64
N ILE A 22 -7.02 4.79 -5.51
CA ILE A 22 -6.23 4.90 -6.74
C ILE A 22 -5.02 5.77 -6.41
N GLU A 23 -3.83 5.17 -6.41
CA GLU A 23 -2.58 5.88 -6.18
C GLU A 23 -2.03 6.47 -7.48
N ASP A 24 -1.23 7.53 -7.35
CA ASP A 24 -0.52 8.11 -8.50
C ASP A 24 0.54 7.11 -8.98
N PRO A 25 0.53 6.71 -10.28
CA PRO A 25 1.47 5.71 -10.80
C PRO A 25 2.95 6.12 -10.65
N LYS A 26 3.25 7.40 -10.45
CA LYS A 26 4.62 7.85 -10.16
C LYS A 26 5.15 7.33 -8.82
N ILE A 27 4.27 7.05 -7.86
CA ILE A 27 4.66 6.51 -6.54
C ILE A 27 5.26 5.12 -6.71
N ASP A 28 4.58 4.24 -7.47
CA ASP A 28 5.07 2.89 -7.73
C ASP A 28 6.40 2.90 -8.51
N LEU A 29 6.53 3.78 -9.51
CA LEU A 29 7.79 3.92 -10.27
C LEU A 29 8.98 4.32 -9.39
N ILE A 30 8.76 5.18 -8.39
CA ILE A 30 9.79 5.61 -7.45
C ILE A 30 10.05 4.50 -6.42
N ASP A 31 9.01 3.84 -5.91
CA ASP A 31 9.14 2.74 -4.95
C ASP A 31 9.93 1.56 -5.53
N GLU A 32 9.73 1.23 -6.81
CA GLU A 32 10.51 0.21 -7.52
C GLU A 32 11.99 0.59 -7.73
N ALA A 33 12.30 1.88 -7.79
CA ALA A 33 13.67 2.38 -7.87
C ALA A 33 14.38 2.41 -6.50
N LEU A 34 13.63 2.27 -5.39
CA LEU A 34 14.17 2.28 -4.03
C LEU A 34 14.63 0.88 -3.61
N PRO A 35 15.59 0.78 -2.67
CA PRO A 35 16.14 -0.51 -2.23
C PRO A 35 15.14 -1.38 -1.45
N GLY A 36 13.91 -0.91 -1.16
CA GLY A 36 12.92 -1.65 -0.37
C GLY A 36 13.34 -2.00 1.07
N ALA A 37 14.47 -1.46 1.54
CA ALA A 37 15.08 -1.85 2.81
C ALA A 37 14.32 -1.32 4.04
N ASN A 38 13.47 -0.31 3.87
CA ASN A 38 12.67 0.30 4.95
C ASN A 38 13.49 0.66 6.20
N CYS A 39 14.73 1.12 6.01
CA CYS A 39 15.69 1.37 7.09
C CYS A 39 15.50 2.72 7.82
N GLY A 40 14.60 3.58 7.34
CA GLY A 40 14.31 4.87 7.97
C GLY A 40 15.39 5.96 7.82
N GLY A 41 16.46 5.72 7.05
CA GLY A 41 17.55 6.72 6.87
C GLY A 41 17.10 8.03 6.22
N CYS A 42 15.98 8.02 5.51
CA CYS A 42 15.35 9.20 4.91
C CYS A 42 14.35 9.92 5.86
N GLY A 43 14.12 9.41 7.07
CA GLY A 43 13.17 10.00 8.03
C GLY A 43 11.70 9.61 7.84
N TYR A 44 11.40 8.70 6.90
CA TYR A 44 10.05 8.18 6.65
C TYR A 44 9.89 6.75 7.16
N ALA A 45 8.64 6.34 7.41
CA ALA A 45 8.29 5.01 7.93
C ALA A 45 8.70 3.84 7.00
N GLY A 46 8.94 4.11 5.71
CA GLY A 46 9.36 3.12 4.73
C GLY A 46 9.69 3.74 3.37
N CYS A 47 10.21 2.93 2.45
CA CYS A 47 10.54 3.33 1.08
C CYS A 47 9.32 3.86 0.34
N ARG A 48 8.18 3.16 0.43
CA ARG A 48 6.93 3.61 -0.18
C ARG A 48 6.41 4.93 0.40
N ALA A 49 6.48 5.09 1.72
CA ALA A 49 6.10 6.36 2.36
C ALA A 49 7.02 7.52 1.93
N PHE A 50 8.31 7.25 1.70
CA PHE A 50 9.22 8.23 1.10
C PHE A 50 8.83 8.56 -0.34
N ALA A 51 8.52 7.56 -1.17
CA ALA A 51 8.06 7.75 -2.55
C ALA A 51 6.76 8.58 -2.61
N GLU A 52 5.78 8.30 -1.76
CA GLU A 52 4.54 9.08 -1.64
C GLU A 52 4.82 10.55 -1.31
N ASN A 53 5.74 10.83 -0.38
CA ASN A 53 6.09 12.19 0.01
C ASN A 53 6.87 12.93 -1.08
N LEU A 54 7.72 12.22 -1.85
CA LEU A 54 8.41 12.79 -3.01
C LEU A 54 7.44 13.21 -4.11
N VAL A 55 6.38 12.43 -4.38
CA VAL A 55 5.37 12.77 -5.41
C VAL A 55 4.42 13.89 -4.96
N LYS A 56 4.17 13.99 -3.65
CA LYS A 56 3.28 15.02 -3.07
C LYS A 56 3.95 16.39 -2.88
N SER A 57 5.29 16.44 -2.90
CA SER A 57 6.08 17.69 -2.81
C SER A 57 6.10 18.44 -4.13
#